data_AF-A0A9E3SP48-F1
#
_entry.id   AF-A0A9E3SP48-F1
#
_cell.length_a   1.000
_cell.length_b   1.000
_cell.length_c   1.000
_cell.angle_alpha   90.00
_cell.angle_beta   90.00
_cell.angle_gamma   90.00
#
_symmetry.space_group_name_H-M   'P 1'
#
loop_
_entity.id
_entity.type
_entity.pdbx_description
1 polymer ?
#
loop_
_entity_poly.entity_id
_entity_poly.type
_entity_poly.pdbx_seq_one_letter_code
_entity_poly.pdbx_strand_id
1 'polypeptide(L)'
;MTTPSLIQITHRPLCGDADAMRLRQFLIDSYALMGREFNWETRRWEGSYWCVTDSERADPSWGAHTHLWETAAGEILGAAVPDGPGDLALQIHPHHRALEDAILDWSEQHLARRSAAGQRSLIAWAFDWDTVRQARLAGRGYQPRPDRCFQ
;
A
#
# COMPACT_ATOMS: atom_id res chain seq x y z
N MET A 1 -32.66 -12.94 12.28
CA MET A 1 -32.18 -12.34 11.01
C MET A 1 -31.30 -11.17 11.39
N THR A 2 -29.99 -11.39 11.44
CA THR A 2 -29.01 -10.37 11.83
C THR A 2 -28.71 -9.54 10.59
N THR A 3 -29.12 -8.26 10.58
CA THR A 3 -28.76 -7.32 9.51
C THR A 3 -27.23 -7.29 9.41
N PRO A 4 -26.62 -7.46 8.23
CA PRO A 4 -25.17 -7.33 8.11
C PRO A 4 -24.79 -5.89 8.49
N SER A 5 -24.06 -5.75 9.60
CA SER A 5 -23.46 -4.47 9.97
C SER A 5 -22.46 -4.11 8.88
N LEU A 6 -22.68 -2.98 8.19
CA LEU A 6 -21.71 -2.43 7.27
C LEU A 6 -20.44 -2.08 8.05
N ILE A 7 -19.30 -2.66 7.67
CA ILE A 7 -18.02 -2.31 8.26
C ILE A 7 -17.69 -0.89 7.83
N GLN A 8 -17.62 0.04 8.79
CA GLN A 8 -17.16 1.40 8.54
C GLN A 8 -15.64 1.38 8.41
N ILE A 9 -15.14 1.86 7.26
CA ILE A 9 -13.71 1.97 6.95
C ILE A 9 -13.32 3.45 6.97
N THR A 10 -12.29 3.77 7.74
CA THR A 10 -11.64 5.09 7.73
C THR A 10 -10.21 4.96 7.22
N HIS A 11 -9.63 6.07 6.76
CA HIS A 11 -8.23 6.07 6.33
C HIS A 11 -7.48 7.29 6.85
N ARG A 12 -6.24 7.10 7.27
CA ARG A 12 -5.38 8.16 7.83
C ARG A 12 -3.90 7.85 7.63
N PRO A 13 -3.02 8.86 7.74
CA PRO A 13 -1.58 8.62 7.75
C PRO A 13 -1.19 7.70 8.91
N LEU A 14 -0.16 6.88 8.69
CA LEU A 14 0.52 6.13 9.74
C LEU A 14 1.11 7.11 10.77
N CYS A 15 0.91 6.82 12.06
CA CYS A 15 1.34 7.69 13.15
C CYS A 15 2.17 6.90 14.18
N GLY A 16 3.49 6.99 14.04
CA GLY A 16 4.45 6.47 15.00
C GLY A 16 4.50 4.94 15.10
N ASP A 17 5.24 4.47 16.10
CA ASP A 17 5.68 3.08 16.19
C ASP A 17 4.54 2.09 16.47
N ALA A 18 3.48 2.53 17.15
CA ALA A 18 2.32 1.68 17.42
C ALA A 18 1.63 1.26 16.12
N ASP A 19 1.45 2.20 15.18
CA ASP A 19 0.89 1.89 13.87
C ASP A 19 1.87 1.09 13.01
N ALA A 20 3.17 1.38 13.10
CA ALA A 20 4.19 0.61 12.40
C ALA A 20 4.22 -0.86 12.83
N MET A 21 4.02 -1.12 14.13
CA MET A 21 3.84 -2.47 14.68
C MET A 21 2.53 -3.12 14.21
N ARG A 22 1.43 -2.36 14.12
CA ARG A 22 0.16 -2.87 13.60
C ARG A 22 0.25 -3.22 12.12
N LEU A 23 0.89 -2.38 11.30
CA LEU A 23 1.13 -2.67 9.88
C LEU A 23 2.03 -3.90 9.73
N ARG A 24 3.08 -4.02 10.55
CA ARG A 24 3.92 -5.21 10.61
C ARG A 24 3.09 -6.47 10.89
N GLN A 25 2.20 -6.44 11.88
CA GLN A 25 1.33 -7.58 12.22
C GLN A 25 0.39 -7.91 11.05
N PHE A 26 -0.21 -6.90 10.43
CA PHE A 26 -1.03 -7.08 9.23
C PHE A 26 -0.28 -7.80 8.09
N LEU A 27 1.00 -7.48 7.86
CA LEU A 27 1.81 -8.16 6.84
C LEU A 27 2.01 -9.65 7.20
N ILE A 28 2.29 -9.97 8.46
CA ILE A 28 2.38 -11.36 8.96
C ILE A 28 1.08 -12.12 8.70
N ASP A 29 -0.04 -11.54 9.12
CA ASP A 29 -1.34 -12.19 9.03
C ASP A 29 -1.75 -12.41 7.57
N SER A 30 -1.49 -11.43 6.70
CA SER A 30 -1.78 -11.56 5.27
C SER A 30 -0.96 -12.64 4.58
N TYR A 31 0.31 -12.82 4.97
CA TYR A 31 1.16 -13.89 4.46
C TYR A 31 0.64 -15.27 4.93
N ALA A 32 0.28 -15.39 6.21
CA ALA A 32 -0.28 -16.62 6.76
C ALA A 32 -1.60 -17.04 6.05
N LEU A 33 -2.43 -16.07 5.66
CA LEU A 33 -3.65 -16.31 4.90
C LEU A 33 -3.39 -16.73 3.46
N MET A 34 -2.40 -16.11 2.80
CA MET A 34 -2.14 -16.33 1.37
C MET A 34 -1.22 -17.52 1.10
N GLY A 35 -0.35 -17.88 2.05
CA GLY A 35 0.68 -18.90 1.88
C GLY A 35 1.78 -18.52 0.87
N ARG A 36 1.83 -17.26 0.45
CA ARG A 36 2.80 -16.68 -0.48
C ARG A 36 2.86 -15.17 -0.30
N GLU A 37 3.88 -14.53 -0.86
CA GLU A 37 3.92 -13.08 -0.98
C GLU A 37 2.65 -12.58 -1.69
N PHE A 38 2.11 -11.46 -1.25
CA PHE A 38 0.91 -10.80 -1.80
C PHE A 38 0.93 -9.33 -1.41
N ASN A 39 1.32 -9.12 -0.15
CA ASN A 39 1.83 -7.90 0.42
C ASN A 39 3.36 -8.03 0.59
N TRP A 40 4.00 -6.96 1.02
CA TRP A 40 5.40 -6.97 1.43
C TRP A 40 5.66 -7.98 2.53
N GLU A 41 6.82 -8.64 2.46
CA GLU A 41 7.35 -9.39 3.58
C GLU A 41 7.66 -8.45 4.75
N THR A 42 7.51 -8.96 5.97
CA THR A 42 7.80 -8.21 7.20
C THR A 42 9.19 -7.59 7.21
N ARG A 43 10.20 -8.33 6.74
CA ARG A 43 11.59 -7.83 6.69
C ARG A 43 11.74 -6.57 5.83
N ARG A 44 10.94 -6.45 4.77
CA ARG A 44 11.00 -5.30 3.86
C ARG A 44 10.41 -4.07 4.55
N TRP A 45 9.27 -4.23 5.21
CA TRP A 45 8.69 -3.19 6.05
C TRP A 45 9.63 -2.80 7.20
N GLU A 46 10.25 -3.78 7.85
CA GLU A 46 11.17 -3.52 8.95
C GLU A 46 12.39 -2.73 8.50
N GLY A 47 12.99 -3.13 7.37
CA GLY A 47 14.08 -2.38 6.75
C GLY A 47 13.64 -0.96 6.34
N SER A 48 12.46 -0.82 5.73
CA SER A 48 11.97 0.48 5.27
C SER A 48 11.63 1.44 6.41
N TYR A 49 11.23 0.95 7.58
CA TYR A 49 10.79 1.80 8.69
C TYR A 49 11.88 2.02 9.75
N TRP A 50 12.63 0.98 10.14
CA TRP A 50 13.63 1.10 11.22
C TRP A 50 15.07 1.29 10.74
N CYS A 51 15.41 0.88 9.51
CA CYS A 51 16.80 0.96 9.02
C CYS A 51 17.10 2.22 8.21
N VAL A 52 16.29 3.26 8.35
CA VAL A 52 16.49 4.54 7.67
C VAL A 52 17.38 5.46 8.48
N THR A 53 18.07 6.34 7.78
CA THR A 53 18.91 7.37 8.39
C THR A 53 18.06 8.44 9.08
N ASP A 54 18.65 9.15 10.05
CA ASP A 54 17.99 10.30 10.68
C ASP A 54 17.62 11.39 9.66
N SER A 55 18.43 11.57 8.62
CA SER A 55 18.15 12.51 7.53
C SER A 55 16.93 12.09 6.69
N GLU A 56 16.77 10.80 6.40
CA GLU A 56 15.57 10.28 5.74
C GLU A 56 14.36 10.43 6.65
N ARG A 57 14.47 10.07 7.94
CA ARG A 57 13.37 10.23 8.90
C ARG A 57 12.95 11.70 9.09
N ALA A 58 13.88 12.63 8.98
CA ALA A 58 13.62 14.07 9.06
C ALA A 58 13.03 14.65 7.77
N ASP A 59 13.07 13.92 6.64
CA ASP A 59 12.40 14.33 5.41
C ASP A 59 10.88 14.25 5.61
N PRO A 60 10.14 15.37 5.48
CA PRO A 60 8.70 15.37 5.61
C PRO A 60 8.00 14.40 4.65
N SER A 61 8.62 14.04 3.53
CA SER A 61 8.08 13.08 2.54
C SER A 61 8.31 11.61 2.91
N TRP A 62 9.19 11.32 3.87
CA TRP A 62 9.55 9.95 4.25
C TRP A 62 8.44 9.25 5.05
N GLY A 63 7.94 9.91 6.10
CA GLY A 63 6.82 9.41 6.91
C GLY A 63 5.43 9.78 6.38
N ALA A 64 5.32 10.83 5.56
CA ALA A 64 4.03 11.44 5.22
C ALA A 64 3.16 10.69 4.22
N HIS A 65 3.54 9.48 3.81
CA HIS A 65 2.90 8.85 2.67
C HIS A 65 2.52 7.38 2.88
N THR A 66 2.90 6.78 4.02
CA THR A 66 2.23 5.53 4.41
C THR A 66 0.85 5.86 4.93
N HIS A 67 -0.17 5.42 4.20
CA HIS A 67 -1.56 5.69 4.52
C HIS A 67 -2.26 4.37 4.83
N LEU A 68 -3.02 4.34 5.92
CA LEU A 68 -3.67 3.14 6.44
C LEU A 68 -5.18 3.24 6.19
N TRP A 69 -5.80 2.12 5.83
CA TRP A 69 -7.23 1.93 5.83
C TRP A 69 -7.58 0.93 6.93
N GLU A 70 -8.41 1.35 7.87
CA GLU A 70 -8.74 0.58 9.07
C GLU A 70 -10.23 0.57 9.38
N THR A 71 -10.68 -0.47 10.06
CA THR A 71 -12.03 -0.53 10.63
C THR A 71 -12.14 0.41 11.83
N ALA A 72 -13.37 0.73 12.26
CA ALA A 72 -13.61 1.47 13.50
C ALA A 72 -13.03 0.76 14.75
N ALA A 73 -12.77 -0.55 14.69
CA ALA A 73 -12.12 -1.32 15.74
C ALA A 73 -10.59 -1.26 15.69
N GLY A 74 -10.00 -0.59 14.70
CA GLY A 74 -8.55 -0.52 14.52
C GLY A 74 -7.97 -1.77 13.85
N GLU A 75 -8.71 -2.46 13.00
CA GLU A 75 -8.12 -3.53 12.17
C GLU A 75 -7.66 -2.93 10.85
N ILE A 76 -6.38 -3.12 10.49
CA ILE A 76 -5.86 -2.65 9.21
C ILE A 76 -6.38 -3.58 8.11
N LEU A 77 -7.04 -3.00 7.10
CA LEU A 77 -7.54 -3.72 5.93
C LEU A 77 -6.69 -3.47 4.69
N GLY A 78 -5.89 -2.41 4.69
CA GLY A 78 -4.95 -2.11 3.63
C GLY A 78 -4.08 -0.91 3.94
N ALA A 79 -3.03 -0.74 3.15
CA ALA A 79 -2.12 0.39 3.24
C ALA A 79 -1.57 0.77 1.87
N ALA A 80 -1.36 2.07 1.66
CA ALA A 80 -0.48 2.57 0.62
C ALA A 80 0.89 2.76 1.26
N VAL A 81 1.89 1.98 0.85
CA VAL A 81 3.27 2.13 1.32
C VAL A 81 4.12 2.62 0.15
N PRO A 82 4.70 3.83 0.22
CA PRO A 82 5.59 4.31 -0.82
C PRO A 82 6.90 3.53 -0.81
N ASP A 83 7.38 3.13 -1.99
CA ASP A 83 8.68 2.46 -2.18
C ASP A 83 9.74 3.43 -2.74
N GLY A 84 9.42 4.72 -2.72
CA GLY A 84 10.16 5.80 -3.35
C GLY A 84 9.19 6.79 -3.97
N PRO A 85 9.66 7.97 -4.42
CA PRO A 85 8.73 8.95 -4.95
C PRO A 85 8.13 8.44 -6.26
N GLY A 86 6.80 8.50 -6.40
CA GLY A 86 6.08 7.95 -7.56
C GLY A 86 6.01 6.42 -7.60
N ASP A 87 6.30 5.72 -6.50
CA ASP A 87 6.26 4.27 -6.41
C ASP A 87 5.35 3.82 -5.25
N LEU A 88 4.38 2.96 -5.54
CA LEU A 88 3.38 2.43 -4.62
C LEU A 88 3.53 0.92 -4.47
N ALA A 89 3.81 0.51 -3.24
CA ALA A 89 3.56 -0.83 -2.77
C ALA A 89 2.19 -0.89 -2.06
N LEU A 90 1.18 -1.37 -2.79
CA LEU A 90 -0.17 -1.56 -2.28
C LEU A 90 -0.23 -2.79 -1.39
N GLN A 91 -0.62 -2.59 -0.12
CA GLN A 91 -0.86 -3.66 0.84
C GLN A 91 -2.37 -3.83 1.06
N ILE A 92 -2.89 -5.05 1.03
CA ILE A 92 -4.33 -5.29 1.18
C ILE A 92 -4.64 -6.61 1.87
N HIS A 93 -5.67 -6.63 2.70
CA HIS A 93 -6.20 -7.88 3.25
C HIS A 93 -6.83 -8.70 2.10
N PRO A 94 -6.51 -9.98 1.93
CA PRO A 94 -6.97 -10.80 0.79
C PRO A 94 -8.49 -10.85 0.58
N HIS A 95 -9.26 -10.75 1.66
CA HIS A 95 -10.73 -10.74 1.61
C HIS A 95 -11.35 -9.34 1.41
N HIS A 96 -10.56 -8.27 1.39
CA HIS A 96 -11.03 -6.88 1.26
C HIS A 96 -10.53 -6.21 -0.02
N ARG A 97 -10.30 -6.99 -1.07
CA ARG A 97 -9.78 -6.49 -2.34
C ARG A 97 -10.63 -5.45 -3.05
N ALA A 98 -11.90 -5.26 -2.67
CA ALA A 98 -12.71 -4.14 -3.13
C ALA A 98 -12.09 -2.77 -2.74
N LEU A 99 -11.28 -2.73 -1.69
CA LEU A 99 -10.66 -1.50 -1.18
C LEU A 99 -9.47 -1.02 -2.01
N GLU A 100 -8.85 -1.86 -2.86
CA GLU A 100 -7.67 -1.43 -3.64
C GLU A 100 -7.98 -0.22 -4.51
N ASP A 101 -9.23 -0.06 -4.99
CA ASP A 101 -9.62 1.12 -5.77
C ASP A 101 -9.52 2.40 -4.95
N ALA A 102 -9.99 2.40 -3.69
CA ALA A 102 -9.85 3.55 -2.80
C ALA A 102 -8.37 3.83 -2.46
N ILE A 103 -7.55 2.79 -2.34
CA ILE A 103 -6.11 2.93 -2.09
C ILE A 103 -5.43 3.58 -3.30
N LEU A 104 -5.71 3.07 -4.51
CA LEU A 104 -5.16 3.61 -5.75
C LEU A 104 -5.61 5.04 -6.01
N ASP A 105 -6.88 5.38 -5.76
CA ASP A 105 -7.39 6.75 -5.90
C ASP A 105 -6.61 7.73 -5.01
N TRP A 106 -6.38 7.34 -3.75
CA TRP A 106 -5.57 8.15 -2.84
C TRP A 106 -4.12 8.23 -3.32
N SER A 107 -3.51 7.11 -3.71
CA SER A 107 -2.12 7.09 -4.15
C SER A 107 -1.86 7.89 -5.42
N GLU A 108 -2.75 7.85 -6.40
CA GLU A 108 -2.66 8.64 -7.64
C GLU A 108 -2.71 10.15 -7.38
N GLN A 109 -3.45 10.56 -6.34
CA GLN A 109 -3.58 11.97 -5.94
C GLN A 109 -2.37 12.46 -5.13
N HIS A 110 -1.81 11.61 -4.28
CA HIS A 110 -0.83 12.02 -3.26
C HIS A 110 0.60 11.56 -3.55
N LEU A 111 0.79 10.42 -4.23
CA LEU A 111 2.12 9.82 -4.47
C LEU A 111 2.64 10.02 -5.88
N ALA A 112 1.77 10.34 -6.84
CA ALA A 112 2.18 10.47 -8.24
C ALA A 112 3.21 11.59 -8.43
N ARG A 113 4.32 11.27 -9.11
CA ARG A 113 5.29 12.29 -9.54
C ARG A 113 4.69 13.13 -10.64
N ARG A 114 5.11 14.40 -10.70
CA ARG A 114 4.86 15.28 -11.84
C ARG A 114 6.14 15.45 -12.65
N SER A 115 6.07 15.23 -13.95
CA SER A 115 7.15 15.59 -14.87
C SER A 115 7.20 17.11 -15.07
N ALA A 116 8.29 17.62 -15.64
CA ALA A 116 8.41 19.03 -16.03
C ALA A 116 7.32 19.47 -17.03
N ALA A 117 6.78 18.53 -17.82
CA ALA A 117 5.66 18.74 -18.74
C ALA A 117 4.28 18.63 -18.07
N GLY A 118 4.22 18.45 -16.75
CA GLY A 118 2.98 18.34 -15.96
C GLY A 118 2.33 16.96 -15.98
N GLN A 119 2.92 15.97 -16.65
CA GLN A 119 2.39 14.60 -16.69
C GLN A 119 2.57 13.93 -15.33
N ARG A 120 1.49 13.30 -14.83
CA ARG A 120 1.54 12.51 -13.60
C ARG A 120 1.92 11.07 -13.89
N SER A 121 2.80 10.49 -13.07
CA SER A 121 3.14 9.07 -13.13
C SER A 121 3.20 8.46 -11.73
N LEU A 122 2.63 7.25 -11.62
CA LEU A 122 2.70 6.39 -10.45
C LEU A 122 3.04 4.98 -10.94
N ILE A 123 4.00 4.33 -10.29
CA ILE A 123 4.32 2.92 -10.47
C ILE A 123 3.60 2.18 -9.35
N ALA A 124 2.88 1.10 -9.70
CA ALA A 124 2.24 0.23 -8.72
C ALA A 124 2.64 -1.22 -9.01
N TRP A 125 3.04 -1.95 -7.97
CA TRP A 125 3.49 -3.32 -8.12
C TRP A 125 2.32 -4.31 -8.15
N ALA A 126 2.38 -5.25 -9.10
CA ALA A 126 1.49 -6.39 -9.17
C ALA A 126 2.32 -7.64 -9.52
N PHE A 127 2.09 -8.73 -8.78
CA PHE A 127 2.67 -10.01 -9.15
C PHE A 127 2.03 -10.54 -10.44
N ASP A 128 2.79 -11.35 -11.18
CA ASP A 128 2.37 -11.99 -12.43
C ASP A 128 1.12 -12.88 -12.26
N TRP A 129 0.96 -13.50 -11.09
CA TRP A 129 -0.20 -14.31 -10.75
C TRP A 129 -1.40 -13.49 -10.22
N ASP A 130 -1.22 -12.21 -9.85
CA ASP A 130 -2.32 -11.35 -9.38
C ASP A 130 -3.04 -10.68 -10.55
N THR A 131 -3.71 -11.52 -11.33
CA THR A 131 -4.47 -11.11 -12.54
C THR A 131 -5.57 -10.10 -12.23
N VAL A 132 -6.16 -10.15 -11.03
CA VAL A 132 -7.19 -9.20 -10.60
C VAL A 132 -6.59 -7.81 -10.37
N ARG A 133 -5.40 -7.71 -9.76
CA ARG A 133 -4.73 -6.40 -9.60
C ARG A 133 -4.26 -5.87 -10.96
N GLN A 134 -3.71 -6.75 -11.81
CA GLN A 134 -3.33 -6.36 -13.17
C GLN A 134 -4.52 -5.82 -13.97
N ALA A 135 -5.68 -6.49 -13.92
CA ALA A 135 -6.89 -6.04 -14.59
C ALA A 135 -7.38 -4.70 -14.05
N ARG A 136 -7.34 -4.51 -12.72
CA ARG A 136 -7.69 -3.23 -12.07
C ARG A 136 -6.76 -2.09 -12.50
N LEU A 137 -5.45 -2.32 -12.50
CA LEU A 137 -4.45 -1.35 -12.95
C LEU A 137 -4.63 -1.02 -14.45
N ALA A 138 -4.82 -2.03 -15.29
CA ALA A 138 -5.08 -1.83 -16.72
C ALA A 138 -6.36 -1.02 -16.97
N GLY A 139 -7.44 -1.29 -16.21
CA GLY A 139 -8.69 -0.52 -16.26
C GLY A 139 -8.52 0.96 -15.88
N ARG A 140 -7.49 1.28 -15.10
CA ARG A 140 -7.08 2.64 -14.72
C ARG A 140 -6.07 3.28 -15.68
N GLY A 141 -5.69 2.58 -16.75
CA GLY A 141 -4.75 3.09 -17.76
C GLY A 141 -3.27 2.88 -17.42
N TYR A 142 -2.94 2.08 -16.40
CA TYR A 142 -1.56 1.68 -16.14
C TYR A 142 -1.08 0.77 -17.25
N GLN A 143 0.20 0.91 -17.60
CA GLN A 143 0.85 0.09 -18.61
C GLN A 143 1.93 -0.76 -17.94
N PRO A 144 2.06 -2.05 -18.32
CA PRO A 144 3.16 -2.88 -17.84
C PRO A 144 4.52 -2.24 -18.11
N ARG A 145 5.42 -2.31 -17.13
CA ARG A 145 6.81 -1.85 -17.22
C ARG A 145 7.75 -3.04 -17.07
N PRO A 146 8.08 -3.75 -18.16
CA PRO A 146 8.92 -4.96 -18.10
C PRO A 146 10.37 -4.65 -17.69
N ASP A 147 10.79 -3.39 -17.76
CA ASP A 147 12.07 -2.88 -17.25
C ASP A 147 12.11 -2.78 -15.72
N ARG A 148 10.96 -2.94 -15.05
CA ARG A 148 10.76 -2.86 -13.60
C ARG A 148 10.17 -4.17 -13.09
N CYS A 149 10.92 -5.26 -13.22
CA CYS A 149 10.60 -6.53 -12.56
C CYS A 149 11.45 -6.69 -11.29
N PHE A 150 10.94 -7.45 -10.30
CA PHE A 150 11.77 -7.98 -9.23
C PHE A 150 12.89 -8.82 -9.87
N GLN A 151 14.15 -8.38 -9.76
CA GLN A 151 15.33 -9.18 -10.09
C GLN A 151 15.79 -9.97 -8.87
#